data_AF-A0AAW2VZ38-F1
#
_entry.id   AF-A0AAW2VZ38-F1
#
_cell.length_a   1.000
_cell.length_b   1.000
_cell.length_c   1.000
_cell.angle_alpha   90.00
_cell.angle_beta   90.00
_cell.angle_gamma   90.00
#
_symmetry.space_group_name_H-M   'P 1'
#
loop_
_entity.id
_entity.type
_entity.pdbx_description
1 polymer ?
#
loop_
_entity_poly.entity_id
_entity_poly.type
_entity_poly.pdbx_seq_one_letter_code
_entity_poly.pdbx_strand_id
1 'polypeptide(L)'
;MADDTRLVELRKDVDALKDQVRLSLERSEKNIEEIRMIIAALAVHHSMNVASSVMEGAEDSQNSHLQQYQIPMKCSKVEFPKFDSDDLRGWVFKCEQFFEVDETPSNPKVKLAAVHLEGRALH
;
A
#
# COMPACT_ATOMS: atom_id res chain seq x y z
N MET A 1 -59.41 6.39 3.40
CA MET A 1 -58.90 7.67 2.85
C MET A 1 -57.53 8.03 3.43
N ALA A 2 -57.40 8.35 4.73
CA ALA A 2 -56.10 8.71 5.30
C ALA A 2 -55.05 7.57 5.28
N ASP A 3 -55.48 6.32 5.47
CA ASP A 3 -54.57 5.15 5.49
C ASP A 3 -54.03 4.79 4.10
N ASP A 4 -54.86 4.91 3.05
CA ASP A 4 -54.44 4.73 1.66
C ASP A 4 -53.35 5.73 1.25
N THR A 5 -53.46 6.98 1.71
CA THR A 5 -52.48 8.03 1.42
C THR A 5 -51.11 7.69 2.01
N ARG A 6 -51.06 7.16 3.24
CA ARG A 6 -49.80 6.76 3.89
C ARG A 6 -49.14 5.58 3.20
N LEU A 7 -49.94 4.62 2.71
CA LEU A 7 -49.43 3.46 1.98
C LEU A 7 -48.82 3.87 0.63
N VAL A 8 -49.40 4.87 -0.04
CA VAL A 8 -48.85 5.44 -1.28
C VAL A 8 -47.54 6.18 -1.02
N GLU A 9 -47.46 6.96 0.05
CA GLU A 9 -46.22 7.65 0.44
C GLU A 9 -45.10 6.65 0.78
N LEU A 10 -45.40 5.63 1.58
CA LEU A 10 -44.42 4.57 1.89
C LEU A 10 -43.92 3.85 0.64
N ARG A 11 -44.79 3.59 -0.33
CA ARG A 11 -44.38 2.97 -1.61
C ARG A 11 -43.43 3.88 -2.38
N LYS A 12 -43.74 5.18 -2.43
CA LYS A 12 -42.90 6.19 -3.07
C LYS A 12 -41.53 6.30 -2.41
N ASP A 13 -41.47 6.26 -1.08
CA ASP A 13 -40.22 6.31 -0.32
C ASP A 13 -39.37 5.05 -0.55
N VAL A 14 -39.99 3.87 -0.61
CA VAL A 14 -39.31 2.61 -0.94
C VAL A 14 -38.73 2.65 -2.35
N ASP A 15 -39.46 3.18 -3.32
CA ASP A 15 -38.97 3.31 -4.70
C ASP A 15 -37.82 4.34 -4.78
N ALA A 16 -37.94 5.47 -4.07
CA ALA A 16 -36.87 6.45 -3.98
C ALA A 16 -35.60 5.88 -3.31
N LEU A 17 -35.75 5.06 -2.27
CA LEU A 17 -34.62 4.41 -1.60
C LEU A 17 -33.94 3.38 -2.51
N LYS A 18 -34.72 2.59 -3.26
CA LYS A 18 -34.17 1.65 -4.26
C LYS A 18 -33.38 2.38 -5.33
N ASP A 19 -33.91 3.50 -5.82
CA ASP A 19 -33.22 4.34 -6.80
C ASP A 19 -31.92 4.92 -6.22
N GLN A 20 -31.95 5.40 -4.97
CA GLN A 20 -30.75 5.90 -4.29
C GLN A 20 -29.68 4.82 -4.15
N VAL A 21 -30.05 3.61 -3.74
CA VAL A 21 -29.11 2.48 -3.61
C VAL A 21 -28.52 2.11 -4.96
N ARG A 22 -29.34 2.04 -6.02
CA ARG A 22 -28.87 1.77 -7.39
C ARG A 22 -27.86 2.82 -7.86
N LEU A 23 -28.18 4.10 -7.69
CA LEU A 23 -27.28 5.20 -8.07
C LEU A 23 -25.98 5.18 -7.26
N SER A 24 -26.05 4.83 -5.97
CA SER A 24 -24.88 4.66 -5.12
C SER A 24 -23.99 3.52 -5.60
N LEU A 25 -24.58 2.40 -6.03
CA LEU A 25 -23.86 1.26 -6.58
C LEU A 25 -23.14 1.64 -7.88
N GLU A 26 -23.84 2.24 -8.84
CA GLU A 26 -23.25 2.69 -10.11
C GLU A 26 -22.10 3.68 -9.89
N ARG A 27 -22.22 4.57 -8.89
CA ARG A 27 -21.14 5.49 -8.51
C ARG A 27 -19.94 4.73 -7.95
N SER A 28 -20.18 3.74 -7.08
CA SER A 28 -19.10 2.93 -6.50
C SER A 28 -18.39 2.08 -7.55
N GLU A 29 -19.11 1.54 -8.53
CA GLU A 29 -18.52 0.76 -9.63
C GLU A 29 -17.58 1.62 -10.47
N LYS A 30 -17.95 2.87 -10.79
CA LYS A 30 -17.06 3.81 -11.48
C LYS A 30 -15.80 4.12 -10.67
N ASN A 31 -15.95 4.35 -9.37
CA ASN A 31 -14.81 4.58 -8.49
C ASN A 31 -13.88 3.35 -8.45
N ILE A 32 -14.42 2.14 -8.39
CA ILE A 32 -13.65 0.89 -8.40
C ILE A 32 -12.91 0.74 -9.72
N GLU A 33 -13.56 1.05 -10.84
CA GLU A 33 -12.94 0.94 -12.16
C GLU A 33 -11.79 1.94 -12.34
N GLU A 34 -11.95 3.18 -11.85
CA GLU A 34 -10.87 4.16 -11.82
C GLU A 34 -9.67 3.69 -10.99
N ILE A 35 -9.93 3.11 -9.81
CA ILE A 35 -8.88 2.52 -8.96
C ILE A 35 -8.18 1.36 -9.69
N ARG A 36 -8.93 0.48 -10.35
CA ARG A 36 -8.37 -0.65 -11.13
C ARG A 36 -7.45 -0.14 -12.24
N MET A 37 -7.88 0.90 -12.96
CA MET A 37 -7.08 1.52 -14.02
C MET A 37 -5.76 2.09 -13.48
N ILE A 38 -5.80 2.78 -12.34
CA ILE A 38 -4.58 3.30 -11.69
C ILE A 38 -3.65 2.16 -11.28
N ILE A 39 -4.17 1.11 -10.64
CA ILE A 39 -3.36 -0.06 -10.23
C ILE A 39 -2.74 -0.75 -11.44
N ALA A 40 -3.49 -0.95 -12.52
CA ALA A 40 -2.99 -1.55 -13.75
C ALA A 40 -1.87 -0.69 -14.38
N ALA A 41 -2.05 0.64 -14.43
CA ALA A 41 -1.03 1.56 -14.93
C ALA A 41 0.25 1.51 -14.09
N LEU A 42 0.13 1.45 -12.77
CA LEU A 42 1.27 1.31 -11.85
C LEU A 42 1.99 -0.03 -12.03
N ALA A 43 1.26 -1.13 -12.21
CA ALA A 43 1.83 -2.46 -12.45
C ALA A 43 2.63 -2.52 -13.77
N VAL A 44 2.15 -1.85 -14.82
CA VAL A 44 2.87 -1.73 -16.10
C VAL A 44 4.11 -0.86 -15.95
N HIS A 45 4.04 0.26 -15.23
CA HIS A 45 5.20 1.10 -14.97
C HIS A 45 6.28 0.34 -14.17
N HIS A 46 5.88 -0.51 -13.22
CA HIS A 46 6.78 -1.40 -12.51
C HIS A 46 7.46 -2.41 -13.46
N SER A 47 6.70 -3.08 -14.34
CA SER A 47 7.27 -4.08 -15.25
C SER A 47 8.19 -3.49 -16.32
N MET A 48 7.90 -2.28 -16.82
CA MET A 48 8.76 -1.56 -17.77
C MET A 48 10.07 -1.08 -17.12
N ASN A 49 10.03 -0.67 -15.85
CA ASN A 49 11.22 -0.33 -15.08
C ASN A 49 12.12 -1.56 -14.87
N VAL A 50 11.53 -2.74 -14.64
CA VAL A 50 12.26 -4.01 -14.53
C VAL A 50 12.85 -4.44 -15.87
N ALA A 51 12.12 -4.30 -16.98
CA ALA A 51 12.62 -4.67 -18.31
C ALA A 51 13.80 -3.81 -18.78
N SER A 52 13.83 -2.51 -18.44
CA SER A 52 15.00 -1.65 -18.72
C SER A 52 16.25 -2.07 -17.95
N SER A 53 16.10 -2.65 -16.74
CA SER A 53 17.23 -3.08 -15.91
C SER A 53 17.92 -4.38 -16.38
N VAL A 54 17.30 -5.15 -17.28
CA VAL A 54 17.83 -6.46 -17.72
C VAL A 54 18.72 -6.34 -18.98
N MET A 55 18.76 -5.16 -19.63
CA MET A 55 19.49 -4.96 -20.89
C MET A 55 20.76 -4.11 -20.77
N GLU A 56 21.36 -4.00 -19.58
CA GLU A 56 22.71 -3.42 -19.40
C GLU A 56 23.72 -4.50 -18.97
N GLY A 57 24.43 -5.02 -19.98
CA GLY A 57 25.88 -5.18 -20.03
C GLY A 57 26.59 -5.89 -18.87
N ALA A 58 27.17 -7.05 -19.20
CA ALA A 58 28.35 -7.56 -18.54
C ALA A 58 29.46 -6.49 -18.53
N GLU A 59 29.97 -6.14 -17.35
CA GLU A 59 31.40 -6.08 -16.98
C GLU A 59 31.58 -5.45 -15.59
N ASP A 60 32.33 -6.18 -14.78
CA ASP A 60 33.10 -5.81 -13.59
C ASP A 60 32.86 -4.42 -12.95
N SER A 61 32.10 -4.40 -11.85
CA SER A 61 32.40 -3.57 -10.67
C SER A 61 31.39 -3.88 -9.55
N GLN A 62 31.94 -4.14 -8.38
CA GLN A 62 31.20 -4.28 -7.13
C GLN A 62 30.27 -3.06 -6.94
N ASN A 63 29.05 -3.30 -6.44
CA ASN A 63 28.14 -2.32 -5.83
C ASN A 63 26.95 -1.78 -6.65
N SER A 64 26.16 -2.64 -7.31
CA SER A 64 24.86 -2.22 -7.87
C SER A 64 23.83 -3.36 -7.97
N HIS A 65 23.44 -3.93 -6.83
CA HIS A 65 22.20 -4.71 -6.77
C HIS A 65 21.40 -4.39 -5.51
N LEU A 66 21.06 -3.11 -5.37
CA LEU A 66 19.87 -2.72 -4.62
C LEU A 66 18.68 -3.17 -5.45
N GLN A 67 18.36 -4.46 -5.36
CA GLN A 67 17.11 -5.02 -5.84
C GLN A 67 16.00 -4.20 -5.21
N GLN A 68 15.42 -3.33 -6.05
CA GLN A 68 14.59 -2.22 -5.63
C GLN A 68 13.34 -2.78 -4.95
N TYR A 69 13.40 -2.82 -3.62
CA TYR A 69 12.26 -3.13 -2.80
C TYR A 69 11.24 -2.04 -3.03
N GLN A 70 10.23 -2.34 -3.84
CA GLN A 70 9.09 -1.46 -3.98
C GLN A 70 8.36 -1.47 -2.65
N ILE A 71 8.47 -0.36 -1.92
CA ILE A 71 7.78 -0.13 -0.67
C ILE A 71 6.29 -0.39 -0.92
N PRO A 72 5.67 -1.37 -0.24
CA PRO A 72 4.25 -1.57 -0.35
C PRO A 72 3.54 -0.28 0.05
N MET A 73 2.70 0.29 -0.83
CA MET A 73 1.75 1.35 -0.47
C MET A 73 0.65 0.76 0.44
N LYS A 74 1.03 0.25 1.61
CA LYS A 74 0.10 -0.09 2.67
C LYS A 74 0.02 1.15 3.55
N CYS A 75 -1.11 1.85 3.45
CA CYS A 75 -1.45 3.05 4.22
C CYS A 75 -1.54 2.76 5.73
N SER A 76 -0.38 2.54 6.35
CA SER A 76 -0.16 2.54 7.78
C SER A 76 1.09 3.38 7.97
N LYS A 77 0.94 4.61 8.47
CA LYS A 77 2.05 5.55 8.75
C LYS A 77 2.88 5.06 9.95
N VAL A 78 3.40 3.84 9.88
CA VAL A 78 4.38 3.33 10.82
C VAL A 78 5.73 3.68 10.22
N GLU A 79 6.46 4.57 10.88
CA GLU A 79 7.82 4.92 10.46
C GLU A 79 8.79 3.83 10.92
N PHE A 80 9.76 3.49 10.07
CA PHE A 80 10.77 2.49 10.44
C PHE A 80 11.64 3.04 11.58
N PRO A 81 11.90 2.25 12.65
CA PRO A 81 12.66 2.73 13.80
C PRO A 81 14.13 3.02 13.45
N LYS A 82 14.64 4.17 13.89
CA LYS A 82 16.05 4.57 13.75
C LYS A 82 16.88 4.07 14.94
N PHE A 83 18.16 3.83 14.73
CA PHE A 83 19.08 3.38 15.77
C PHE A 83 20.35 4.22 15.84
N ASP A 84 20.65 4.77 17.03
CA ASP A 84 21.75 5.71 17.27
C ASP A 84 22.77 5.24 18.31
N SER A 85 22.80 3.93 18.64
CA SER A 85 23.70 3.22 19.59
C SER A 85 23.22 3.02 21.04
N ASP A 86 22.03 3.46 21.44
CA ASP A 86 21.62 3.41 22.85
C ASP A 86 20.98 2.07 23.29
N ASP A 87 19.82 1.70 22.71
CA ASP A 87 19.09 0.47 23.07
C ASP A 87 18.92 -0.46 21.86
N LEU A 88 19.89 -1.36 21.67
CA LEU A 88 19.86 -2.34 20.58
C LEU A 88 18.68 -3.30 20.70
N ARG A 89 18.35 -3.75 21.93
CA ARG A 89 17.29 -4.74 22.15
C ARG A 89 15.91 -4.16 21.88
N GLY A 90 15.65 -2.95 22.38
CA GLY A 90 14.41 -2.24 22.09
C GLY A 90 14.29 -1.86 20.61
N TRP A 91 15.41 -1.56 19.94
CA TRP A 91 15.39 -1.31 18.51
C TRP A 91 15.07 -2.58 17.69
N VAL A 92 15.70 -3.72 17.98
CA VAL A 92 15.39 -4.99 17.30
C VAL A 92 13.92 -5.37 17.48
N PHE A 93 13.38 -5.24 18.70
CA PHE A 93 11.97 -5.49 18.95
C PHE A 93 11.06 -4.60 18.09
N LYS A 94 11.34 -3.29 17.99
CA LYS A 94 10.57 -2.37 17.14
C LYS A 94 10.68 -2.74 15.65
N CYS A 95 11.85 -3.17 15.18
CA CYS A 95 12.02 -3.67 13.81
C CYS A 95 11.15 -4.91 13.55
N GLU A 96 11.13 -5.87 14.47
CA GLU A 96 10.30 -7.07 14.35
C GLU A 96 8.81 -6.73 14.25
N GLN A 97 8.33 -5.83 15.12
CA GLN A 97 6.94 -5.35 15.09
C GLN A 97 6.61 -4.60 13.80
N PHE A 98 7.54 -3.77 13.30
CA PHE A 98 7.39 -3.13 11.99
C PHE A 98 7.22 -4.17 10.88
N PHE A 99 8.10 -5.17 10.81
CA PHE A 99 8.07 -6.18 9.77
C PHE A 99 6.82 -7.08 9.81
N GLU A 100 6.28 -7.31 11.01
CA GLU A 100 5.04 -8.07 11.19
C GLU A 100 3.83 -7.28 10.67
N VAL A 101 3.75 -5.98 11.01
CA VAL A 101 2.65 -5.10 10.60
C VAL A 101 2.68 -4.77 9.10
N ASP A 102 3.88 -4.56 8.54
CA ASP A 102 4.07 -4.27 7.11
C ASP A 102 4.00 -5.53 6.22
N GLU A 103 4.04 -6.72 6.85
CA GLU A 103 4.21 -8.01 6.19
C GLU A 103 5.48 -8.06 5.33
N THR A 104 6.57 -7.47 5.83
CA THR A 104 7.83 -7.39 5.10
C THR A 104 8.43 -8.79 4.91
N PRO A 105 8.78 -9.21 3.68
CA PRO A 105 9.38 -10.52 3.42
C PRO A 105 10.75 -10.67 4.12
N SER A 106 11.26 -11.89 4.28
CA SER A 106 12.52 -12.14 5.00
C SER A 106 13.77 -11.57 4.33
N ASN A 107 13.83 -11.61 2.99
CA ASN A 107 14.97 -11.17 2.19
C ASN A 107 15.41 -9.70 2.41
N PRO A 108 14.50 -8.69 2.44
CA PRO A 108 14.86 -7.28 2.63
C PRO A 108 15.12 -6.85 4.06
N LYS A 109 14.70 -7.61 5.08
CA LYS A 109 14.64 -7.10 6.46
C LYS A 109 15.96 -6.50 6.93
N VAL A 110 17.05 -7.20 6.64
CA VAL A 110 18.41 -6.79 6.99
C VAL A 110 18.82 -5.52 6.23
N LYS A 111 18.52 -5.46 4.93
CA LYS A 111 18.83 -4.28 4.11
C LYS A 111 18.05 -3.05 4.56
N LEU A 112 16.78 -3.24 4.92
CA LEU A 112 15.92 -2.16 5.43
C LEU A 112 16.41 -1.67 6.80
N ALA A 113 16.74 -2.58 7.71
CA ALA A 113 17.29 -2.21 9.01
C ALA A 113 18.62 -1.44 8.90
N ALA A 114 19.48 -1.82 7.95
CA ALA A 114 20.79 -1.19 7.75
C ALA A 114 20.72 0.28 7.31
N VAL A 115 19.73 0.68 6.50
CA VAL A 115 19.60 2.08 6.05
C VAL A 115 19.07 3.03 7.13
N HIS A 116 18.57 2.48 8.24
CA HIS A 116 18.04 3.25 9.39
C HIS A 116 18.99 3.27 10.60
N LEU A 117 20.24 2.85 10.40
CA LEU A 117 21.33 3.08 11.35
C LEU A 117 21.80 4.54 11.25
N GLU A 118 21.99 5.20 12.38
CA GLU A 118 22.38 6.61 12.48
C GLU A 118 23.52 6.81 13.50
N GLY A 119 24.18 7.97 13.42
CA GLY A 119 25.21 8.37 14.38
C GLY A 119 26.34 7.35 14.51
N ARG A 120 26.63 6.94 15.75
CA ARG A 120 27.69 5.97 16.09
C ARG A 120 27.37 4.53 15.66
N ALA A 121 26.11 4.23 15.33
CA ALA A 121 25.77 2.90 14.83
C ALA A 121 26.14 2.71 13.36
N LEU A 122 26.38 3.80 12.63
CA LEU A 122 26.73 3.80 11.22
C LEU A 122 28.25 3.89 10.96
N HIS A 123 29.05 4.34 11.94
CA HIS A 123 30.47 4.69 11.79
C HIS A 123 31.38 3.92 12.74
#